data_AF-A0A8J6Y4W7-F1
#
_entry.id   AF-A0A8J6Y4W7-F1
#
_cell.length_a   1.000
_cell.length_b   1.000
_cell.length_c   1.000
_cell.angle_alpha   90.00
_cell.angle_beta   90.00
_cell.angle_gamma   90.00
#
_symmetry.space_group_name_H-M   'P 1'
#
loop_
_entity.id
_entity.type
_entity.pdbx_description
1 polymer ?
#
loop_
_entity_poly.entity_id
_entity_poly.type
_entity_poly.pdbx_seq_one_letter_code
_entity_poly.pdbx_strand_id
1 'polypeptide(L)'
;RPGFPLDDLDGLTVWHESRLEEEDIENVPSMASASLPDLLLNTRFSSDLVIGWVDQAILYAHLGEPCKTKGEPNAAERARDALHNGYGIRTASAFCEFAATNGPDEISTGPDSALHVGPLAQAMATEPNLHLIQRWRDLTITEPGQPETAADTLPTIP
;
A
#
# COMPACT_ATOMS: atom_id res chain seq x y z
N ARG A 1 10.37 -22.53 -3.65
CA ARG A 1 9.28 -21.77 -4.29
C ARG A 1 9.86 -20.40 -4.64
N PRO A 2 9.82 -19.92 -5.89
CA PRO A 2 10.21 -18.55 -6.17
C PRO A 2 8.98 -17.68 -5.89
N GLY A 3 8.70 -17.43 -4.61
CA GLY A 3 7.70 -16.46 -4.19
C GLY A 3 8.43 -15.16 -3.84
N PHE A 4 7.80 -14.04 -4.10
CA PHE A 4 8.34 -12.72 -3.80
C PHE A 4 8.55 -12.59 -2.27
N PRO A 5 9.81 -12.49 -1.79
CA PRO A 5 10.13 -12.59 -0.36
C PRO A 5 9.65 -11.36 0.42
N LEU A 6 9.35 -11.55 1.71
CA LEU A 6 8.88 -10.45 2.57
C LEU A 6 9.94 -9.38 2.83
N ASP A 7 11.23 -9.72 2.73
CA ASP A 7 12.37 -8.80 2.87
C ASP A 7 12.37 -7.67 1.81
N ASP A 8 11.60 -7.83 0.72
CA ASP A 8 11.42 -6.75 -0.26
C ASP A 8 10.47 -5.63 0.24
N LEU A 9 9.74 -5.84 1.34
CA LEU A 9 8.90 -4.81 1.96
C LEU A 9 9.73 -3.86 2.83
N ASP A 10 9.49 -2.55 2.67
CA ASP A 10 10.24 -1.52 3.38
C ASP A 10 9.95 -1.57 4.89
N GLY A 11 11.02 -1.50 5.69
CA GLY A 11 10.92 -1.46 7.15
C GLY A 11 10.59 -2.80 7.82
N LEU A 12 10.49 -3.87 7.04
CA LEU A 12 10.43 -5.21 7.58
C LEU A 12 11.82 -5.63 8.09
N THR A 13 11.87 -6.42 9.16
CA THR A 13 13.12 -6.90 9.74
C THR A 13 13.05 -8.41 9.88
N VAL A 14 14.20 -9.08 10.01
CA VAL A 14 14.24 -10.54 10.24
C VAL A 14 13.36 -10.98 11.42
N TRP A 15 13.23 -10.15 12.46
CA TRP A 15 12.33 -10.44 13.59
C TRP A 15 10.84 -10.33 13.21
N HIS A 16 10.49 -9.36 12.36
CA HIS A 16 9.14 -9.24 11.82
C HIS A 16 8.79 -10.44 10.92
N GLU A 17 9.73 -10.89 10.09
CA GLU A 17 9.55 -12.06 9.22
C GLU A 17 9.21 -13.31 10.01
N SER A 18 10.03 -13.67 11.01
CA SER A 18 9.79 -14.88 11.78
C SER A 18 8.42 -14.91 12.45
N ARG A 19 7.92 -13.74 12.88
CA ARG A 19 6.60 -13.64 13.50
C ARG A 19 5.46 -13.66 12.48
N LEU A 20 5.68 -13.15 11.28
CA LEU A 20 4.73 -13.24 10.17
C LEU A 20 4.64 -14.67 9.61
N GLU A 21 5.77 -15.39 9.58
CA GLU A 21 5.80 -16.82 9.22
C GLU A 21 4.96 -17.68 10.18
N GLU A 22 4.94 -17.34 11.48
CA GLU A 22 4.07 -18.02 12.46
C GLU A 22 2.57 -17.84 12.18
N GLU A 23 2.19 -16.79 11.44
CA GLU A 23 0.81 -16.49 11.01
C GLU A 23 0.55 -16.95 9.56
N ASP A 24 1.38 -17.85 9.01
CA ASP A 24 1.31 -18.39 7.64
C ASP A 24 1.54 -17.34 6.53
N ILE A 25 2.20 -16.23 6.88
CA ILE A 25 2.59 -15.18 5.93
C ILE A 25 4.06 -15.38 5.55
N GLU A 26 4.29 -16.03 4.41
CA GLU A 26 5.65 -16.39 3.93
C GLU A 26 6.15 -15.49 2.77
N ASN A 27 5.25 -14.76 2.11
CA ASN A 27 5.56 -14.00 0.90
C ASN A 27 4.62 -12.80 0.75
N VAL A 28 4.97 -11.90 -0.17
CA VAL A 28 4.22 -10.65 -0.36
C VAL A 28 2.78 -10.86 -0.84
N PRO A 29 2.46 -11.77 -1.79
CA PRO A 29 1.06 -12.09 -2.08
C PRO A 29 0.26 -12.58 -0.87
N SER A 30 0.86 -13.43 0.00
CA SER A 30 0.24 -13.82 1.28
C SER A 30 -0.02 -12.61 2.17
N MET A 31 0.92 -11.66 2.25
CA MET A 31 0.76 -10.43 3.05
C MET A 31 -0.35 -9.51 2.50
N ALA A 32 -0.45 -9.36 1.18
CA ALA A 32 -1.46 -8.52 0.54
C ALA A 32 -2.89 -9.03 0.79
N SER A 33 -3.05 -10.35 0.82
CA SER A 33 -4.35 -11.05 0.99
C SER A 33 -4.67 -11.41 2.43
N ALA A 34 -3.75 -11.17 3.38
CA ALA A 34 -3.93 -11.51 4.77
C ALA A 34 -5.09 -10.75 5.42
N SER A 35 -5.72 -11.36 6.41
CA SER A 35 -6.74 -10.68 7.22
C SER A 35 -6.08 -9.64 8.13
N LEU A 36 -6.27 -8.36 7.79
CA LEU A 36 -5.70 -7.25 8.57
C LEU A 36 -6.11 -7.29 10.06
N PRO A 37 -7.38 -7.57 10.44
CA PRO A 37 -7.75 -7.71 11.85
C PRO A 37 -7.01 -8.83 12.57
N ASP A 38 -6.84 -9.99 11.94
CA ASP A 38 -6.18 -11.14 12.55
C ASP A 38 -4.68 -10.87 12.74
N LEU A 39 -4.04 -10.25 11.74
CA LEU A 39 -2.64 -9.81 11.84
C LEU A 39 -2.44 -8.85 13.02
N LEU A 40 -3.32 -7.86 13.18
CA LEU A 40 -3.21 -6.89 14.28
C LEU A 40 -3.37 -7.55 15.66
N LEU A 41 -4.27 -8.53 15.79
CA LEU A 41 -4.53 -9.22 17.04
C LEU A 41 -3.42 -10.21 17.41
N ASN A 42 -2.90 -10.94 16.43
CA ASN A 42 -1.97 -12.03 16.70
C ASN A 42 -0.51 -11.55 16.74
N THR A 43 -0.09 -10.66 15.84
CA THR A 43 1.35 -10.28 15.74
C THR A 43 1.82 -9.35 16.85
N ARG A 44 0.93 -8.55 17.45
CA ARG A 44 1.22 -7.47 18.42
C ARG A 44 2.14 -6.36 17.87
N PHE A 45 2.24 -6.22 16.56
CA PHE A 45 2.92 -5.09 15.94
C PHE A 45 2.08 -3.80 16.05
N SER A 46 2.74 -2.65 15.84
CA SER A 46 2.01 -1.39 15.70
C SER A 46 1.07 -1.46 14.50
N SER A 47 -0.14 -0.93 14.66
CA SER A 47 -1.13 -0.86 13.59
C SER A 47 -0.59 -0.16 12.35
N ASP A 48 0.18 0.92 12.53
CA ASP A 48 0.74 1.67 11.40
C ASP A 48 1.77 0.86 10.60
N LEU A 49 2.52 -0.03 11.26
CA LEU A 49 3.49 -0.89 10.59
C LEU A 49 2.80 -1.97 9.78
N VAL A 50 1.84 -2.69 10.39
CA VAL A 50 1.09 -3.75 9.69
C VAL A 50 0.35 -3.16 8.51
N ILE A 51 -0.31 -2.02 8.70
CA ILE A 51 -1.03 -1.31 7.63
C ILE A 51 -0.08 -0.87 6.53
N GLY A 52 1.09 -0.32 6.88
CA GLY A 52 2.11 0.06 5.90
C GLY A 52 2.59 -1.13 5.06
N TRP A 53 2.88 -2.26 5.69
CA TRP A 53 3.34 -3.45 5.00
C TRP A 53 2.26 -4.09 4.12
N VAL A 54 1.01 -4.17 4.58
CA VAL A 54 -0.09 -4.70 3.76
C VAL A 54 -0.36 -3.76 2.58
N ASP A 55 -0.32 -2.44 2.78
CA ASP A 55 -0.52 -1.46 1.70
C ASP A 55 0.58 -1.53 0.63
N GLN A 56 1.83 -1.72 1.06
CA GLN A 56 2.94 -1.95 0.13
C GLN A 56 2.86 -3.31 -0.55
N ALA A 57 2.45 -4.36 0.18
CA ALA A 57 2.28 -5.69 -0.38
C ALA A 57 1.21 -5.72 -1.47
N ILE A 58 0.09 -5.01 -1.30
CA ILE A 58 -0.95 -4.85 -2.33
C ILE A 58 -0.36 -4.25 -3.60
N LEU A 59 0.44 -3.18 -3.49
CA LEU A 59 1.08 -2.55 -4.64
C LEU A 59 1.95 -3.56 -5.39
N TYR A 60 2.83 -4.24 -4.67
CA TYR A 60 3.79 -5.13 -5.29
C TYR A 60 3.15 -6.39 -5.87
N ALA A 61 2.10 -6.94 -5.24
CA ALA A 61 1.34 -8.07 -5.77
C ALA A 61 0.75 -7.76 -7.16
N HIS A 62 0.34 -6.51 -7.39
CA HIS A 62 -0.22 -6.06 -8.66
C HIS A 62 0.83 -5.66 -9.71
N LEU A 63 2.04 -5.25 -9.30
CA LEU A 63 3.16 -5.01 -10.23
C LEU A 63 3.74 -6.32 -10.79
N GLY A 64 3.50 -7.44 -10.11
CA GLY A 64 3.90 -8.78 -10.52
C GLY A 64 5.18 -9.27 -9.84
N GLU A 65 5.46 -10.55 -10.00
CA GLU A 65 6.61 -11.18 -9.35
C GLU A 65 7.93 -10.84 -10.07
N PRO A 66 8.98 -10.48 -9.33
CA PRO A 66 10.28 -10.33 -9.92
C PRO A 66 10.85 -11.69 -10.34
N CYS A 67 11.05 -11.91 -11.64
CA CYS A 67 11.76 -13.08 -12.10
C CYS A 67 13.26 -12.91 -11.83
N LYS A 68 13.84 -13.76 -10.97
CA LYS A 68 15.29 -13.79 -10.67
C LYS A 68 16.11 -14.40 -11.81
N THR A 69 15.83 -14.03 -13.05
CA THR A 69 16.63 -14.46 -14.20
C THR A 69 17.90 -13.61 -14.22
N LYS A 70 19.08 -14.23 -14.15
CA LYS A 70 20.37 -13.51 -14.07
C LYS A 70 20.59 -12.63 -15.31
N GLY A 71 20.49 -11.31 -15.16
CA GLY A 71 21.05 -10.36 -16.12
C GLY A 71 20.33 -9.02 -16.23
N GLU A 72 19.03 -8.96 -16.01
CA GLU A 72 18.25 -7.73 -16.25
C GLU A 72 17.17 -7.53 -15.19
N PRO A 73 16.96 -6.28 -14.71
CA PRO A 73 15.82 -5.99 -13.84
C PRO A 73 14.54 -6.28 -14.61
N ASN A 74 13.69 -7.12 -14.02
CA ASN A 74 12.43 -7.49 -14.64
C ASN A 74 11.47 -6.29 -14.70
N ALA A 75 10.38 -6.42 -15.47
CA ALA A 75 9.43 -5.33 -15.66
C ALA A 75 8.81 -4.84 -14.33
N ALA A 76 8.60 -5.74 -13.35
CA ALA A 76 8.05 -5.41 -12.05
C ALA A 76 9.03 -4.57 -11.19
N GLU A 77 10.31 -4.96 -11.14
CA GLU A 77 11.37 -4.20 -10.47
C GLU A 77 11.52 -2.82 -11.09
N ARG A 78 11.54 -2.72 -12.42
CA ARG A 78 11.62 -1.41 -13.07
C ARG A 78 10.37 -0.56 -12.84
N ALA A 79 9.19 -1.17 -12.80
CA ALA A 79 7.95 -0.46 -12.46
C ALA A 79 7.98 0.06 -11.03
N ARG A 80 8.43 -0.77 -10.08
CA ARG A 80 8.65 -0.36 -8.69
C ARG A 80 9.64 0.79 -8.61
N ASP A 81 10.81 0.66 -9.24
CA ASP A 81 11.86 1.67 -9.20
C ASP A 81 11.43 2.98 -9.88
N ALA A 82 10.62 2.91 -10.94
CA ALA A 82 10.02 4.08 -11.61
C ALA A 82 9.02 4.80 -10.70
N LEU A 83 8.15 4.06 -10.00
CA LEU A 83 7.20 4.62 -9.04
C LEU A 83 7.92 5.24 -7.84
N HIS A 84 8.91 4.52 -7.31
CA HIS A 84 9.64 4.92 -6.12
C HIS A 84 10.55 6.12 -6.37
N ASN A 85 11.40 6.09 -7.41
CA ASN A 85 12.33 7.18 -7.70
C ASN A 85 11.68 8.33 -8.47
N GLY A 86 10.68 8.05 -9.31
CA GLY A 86 10.02 9.06 -10.14
C GLY A 86 8.94 9.84 -9.39
N TYR A 87 8.12 9.14 -8.60
CA TYR A 87 6.93 9.73 -7.98
C TYR A 87 6.92 9.63 -6.44
N GLY A 88 7.89 8.93 -5.84
CA GLY A 88 7.92 8.71 -4.39
C GLY A 88 6.82 7.76 -3.89
N ILE A 89 6.16 7.03 -4.80
CA ILE A 89 5.03 6.16 -4.47
C ILE A 89 5.58 4.79 -4.06
N ARG A 90 5.26 4.39 -2.81
CA ARG A 90 5.69 3.11 -2.24
C ARG A 90 4.53 2.22 -1.81
N THR A 91 3.30 2.73 -1.81
CA THR A 91 2.14 2.00 -1.28
C THR A 91 0.94 2.10 -2.21
N ALA A 92 0.02 1.14 -2.12
CA ALA A 92 -1.14 1.07 -3.03
C ALA A 92 -2.10 2.24 -2.82
N SER A 93 -2.36 2.64 -1.57
CA SER A 93 -3.23 3.78 -1.29
C SER A 93 -2.68 5.09 -1.88
N ALA A 94 -1.36 5.34 -1.77
CA ALA A 94 -0.71 6.49 -2.41
C ALA A 94 -0.76 6.40 -3.94
N PHE A 95 -0.64 5.19 -4.50
CA PHE A 95 -0.80 4.96 -5.93
C PHE A 95 -2.23 5.28 -6.41
N CYS A 96 -3.25 4.85 -5.68
CA CYS A 96 -4.65 5.15 -6.01
C CYS A 96 -4.96 6.64 -5.88
N GLU A 97 -4.42 7.33 -4.88
CA GLU A 97 -4.56 8.78 -4.73
C GLU A 97 -3.88 9.53 -5.90
N PHE A 98 -2.68 9.09 -6.28
CA PHE A 98 -1.97 9.60 -7.45
C PHE A 98 -2.77 9.39 -8.73
N ALA A 99 -3.31 8.19 -8.94
CA ALA A 99 -4.15 7.84 -10.08
C ALA A 99 -5.44 8.70 -10.14
N ALA A 100 -6.04 9.00 -8.99
CA ALA A 100 -7.26 9.81 -8.91
C ALA A 100 -7.01 11.31 -9.15
N THR A 101 -5.84 11.82 -8.73
CA THR A 101 -5.61 13.27 -8.67
C THR A 101 -5.17 13.84 -10.02
N ASN A 102 -4.13 13.29 -10.68
CA ASN A 102 -3.64 13.73 -12.01
C ASN A 102 -2.61 12.72 -12.59
N GLY A 103 -2.76 11.42 -12.31
CA GLY A 103 -1.80 10.42 -12.79
C GLY A 103 -1.74 10.40 -14.32
N PRO A 104 -0.56 10.28 -14.94
CA PRO A 104 -0.47 9.96 -16.36
C PRO A 104 -1.17 8.62 -16.60
N ASP A 105 -1.83 8.47 -17.75
CA ASP A 105 -2.48 7.19 -18.11
C ASP A 105 -1.47 6.03 -18.15
N GLU A 106 -0.21 6.38 -18.39
CA GLU A 106 0.90 5.45 -18.53
C GLU A 106 2.19 6.01 -17.92
N ILE A 107 2.89 5.20 -17.11
CA ILE A 107 4.21 5.50 -16.56
C ILE A 107 5.26 4.70 -17.32
N SER A 108 6.25 5.37 -17.90
CA SER A 108 7.37 4.66 -18.54
C SER A 108 8.21 3.95 -17.47
N THR A 109 8.31 2.62 -17.58
CA THR A 109 9.09 1.75 -16.69
C THR A 109 10.34 1.20 -17.40
N GLY A 110 10.63 1.68 -18.61
CA GLY A 110 11.78 1.24 -19.39
C GLY A 110 11.63 1.56 -20.88
N PRO A 111 12.60 1.14 -21.71
CA PRO A 111 12.61 1.45 -23.14
C PRO A 111 11.45 0.83 -23.92
N ASP A 112 10.95 -0.33 -23.49
CA ASP A 112 9.87 -1.09 -24.17
C ASP A 112 8.70 -1.45 -23.23
N SER A 113 8.64 -0.89 -22.02
CA SER A 113 7.61 -1.25 -21.04
C SER A 113 7.09 -0.03 -20.32
N ALA A 114 5.79 -0.05 -20.10
CA ALA A 114 5.08 1.04 -19.53
C ALA A 114 3.87 0.52 -18.74
N LEU A 115 3.56 1.21 -17.66
CA LEU A 115 2.61 0.81 -16.64
C LEU A 115 1.33 1.61 -16.80
N HIS A 116 0.24 0.96 -17.17
CA HIS A 116 -1.06 1.62 -17.28
C HIS A 116 -1.66 1.86 -15.90
N VAL A 117 -1.79 3.13 -15.53
CA VAL A 117 -2.15 3.54 -14.17
C VAL A 117 -3.63 3.28 -13.88
N GLY A 118 -4.51 3.58 -14.82
CA GLY A 118 -5.96 3.45 -14.64
C GLY A 118 -6.43 2.02 -14.36
N PRO A 119 -6.18 1.04 -15.26
CA PRO A 119 -6.57 -0.35 -15.05
C PRO A 119 -5.95 -0.96 -13.79
N LEU A 120 -4.69 -0.59 -13.49
CA LEU A 120 -3.98 -1.09 -12.32
C LEU A 120 -4.59 -0.56 -11.01
N ALA A 121 -4.88 0.74 -10.95
CA ALA A 121 -5.54 1.35 -9.80
C ALA A 121 -6.94 0.75 -9.58
N GLN A 122 -7.65 0.45 -10.66
CA GLN A 122 -8.96 -0.19 -10.58
C GLN A 122 -8.88 -1.65 -10.11
N ALA A 123 -7.84 -2.40 -10.50
CA ALA A 123 -7.59 -3.73 -9.96
C ALA A 123 -7.29 -3.67 -8.45
N MET A 124 -6.40 -2.76 -8.03
CA MET A 124 -6.08 -2.56 -6.61
C MET A 124 -7.29 -2.13 -5.79
N ALA A 125 -8.20 -1.32 -6.36
CA ALA A 125 -9.44 -0.90 -5.70
C ALA A 125 -10.41 -2.06 -5.39
N THR A 126 -10.22 -3.23 -6.00
CA THR A 126 -11.00 -4.42 -5.67
C THR A 126 -10.50 -5.15 -4.42
N GLU A 127 -9.30 -4.83 -3.94
CA GLU A 127 -8.73 -5.47 -2.75
C GLU A 127 -9.46 -5.02 -1.47
N PRO A 128 -9.97 -5.97 -0.66
CA PRO A 128 -10.74 -5.64 0.53
C PRO A 128 -9.92 -4.87 1.57
N ASN A 129 -8.61 -5.18 1.65
CA ASN A 129 -7.69 -4.54 2.57
C ASN A 129 -7.45 -3.07 2.23
N LEU A 130 -7.44 -2.70 0.94
CA LEU A 130 -7.15 -1.33 0.53
C LEU A 130 -8.19 -0.34 1.07
N HIS A 131 -9.48 -0.71 1.04
CA HIS A 131 -10.54 0.14 1.59
C HIS A 131 -10.39 0.35 3.11
N LEU A 132 -10.00 -0.70 3.85
CA LEU A 132 -9.74 -0.60 5.29
C LEU A 132 -8.55 0.32 5.60
N ILE A 133 -7.48 0.22 4.80
CA ILE A 133 -6.27 1.03 4.94
C ILE A 133 -6.56 2.50 4.67
N GLN A 134 -7.28 2.82 3.59
CA GLN A 134 -7.68 4.19 3.27
C GLN A 134 -8.51 4.79 4.42
N ARG A 135 -9.51 4.05 4.89
CA ARG A 135 -10.35 4.48 6.02
C ARG A 135 -9.55 4.68 7.30
N TRP A 136 -8.59 3.81 7.59
CA TRP A 136 -7.70 3.98 8.75
C TRP A 136 -6.92 5.29 8.65
N ARG A 137 -6.35 5.60 7.48
CA ARG A 137 -5.58 6.84 7.27
C ARG A 137 -6.42 8.09 7.38
N ASP A 138 -7.65 8.09 6.85
CA ASP A 138 -8.57 9.22 7.01
C ASP A 138 -8.88 9.50 8.49
N LEU A 139 -9.02 8.44 9.29
CA LEU A 139 -9.27 8.54 10.73
C LEU A 139 -8.05 9.03 11.50
N THR A 140 -6.82 8.69 11.08
CA THR A 140 -5.60 9.17 11.74
C THR A 140 -5.23 10.60 11.35
N ILE A 141 -5.62 11.07 10.16
CA ILE A 141 -5.48 12.47 9.74
C ILE A 141 -6.47 13.39 10.49
N THR A 142 -7.62 12.83 10.90
CA THR A 142 -8.61 13.54 11.71
C THR A 142 -8.23 13.46 13.19
N GLU A 143 -7.27 14.29 13.65
CA GLU A 143 -7.05 14.43 15.09
C GLU A 143 -8.32 14.98 15.78
N PRO A 144 -8.73 14.42 16.95
CA PRO A 144 -9.79 14.96 17.80
C PRO A 144 -9.31 16.22 18.53
N GLY A 145 -9.23 17.34 17.81
CA GLY A 145 -8.63 18.58 18.34
C GLY A 145 -9.20 19.90 17.82
N GLN A 146 -10.16 19.90 16.89
CA GLN A 146 -10.92 21.11 16.59
C GLN A 146 -12.33 20.99 17.17
N PRO A 147 -12.72 21.85 18.14
CA PRO A 147 -14.13 22.00 18.42
C PRO A 147 -14.76 22.53 17.14
N GLU A 148 -15.62 21.70 16.55
CA GLU A 148 -16.67 22.14 15.66
C GLU A 148 -17.28 23.38 16.31
N THR A 149 -16.99 24.55 15.73
CA THR A 149 -17.44 25.81 16.29
C THR A 149 -18.93 25.79 16.09
N ALA A 150 -19.63 25.36 17.14
CA ALA A 150 -21.08 25.42 17.21
C ALA A 150 -21.47 26.84 16.80
N ALA A 151 -22.19 26.91 15.69
CA ALA A 151 -22.83 28.13 15.25
C ALA A 151 -23.89 28.50 16.30
N ASP A 152 -23.46 29.10 17.40
CA ASP A 152 -24.33 29.76 18.36
C ASP A 152 -24.72 31.11 17.77
N THR A 153 -25.60 31.04 16.76
CA THR A 153 -26.32 32.21 16.28
C THR A 153 -27.52 32.39 17.20
N LEU A 154 -27.31 33.02 18.35
CA LEU A 154 -28.40 33.57 19.14
C LEU A 154 -29.10 34.65 18.31
N PRO A 155 -30.41 34.56 18.02
CA PRO A 155 -31.13 35.66 17.41
C PRO A 155 -31.21 36.80 18.43
N THR A 156 -30.66 37.95 18.06
CA THR A 156 -30.91 39.22 18.76
C THR A 156 -32.38 39.56 18.57
N ILE A 157 -33.14 39.54 19.67
CA ILE A 157 -34.55 39.97 19.70
C ILE A 157 -34.56 41.52 19.80
N PRO A 158 -35.44 42.22 19.06
CA PRO A 158 -35.55 43.68 19.07
C PRO A 158 -36.05 44.28 20.38
#